data_AF-A0A2D6PHZ4-F1
#
_entry.id   AF-A0A2D6PHZ4-F1
#
_cell.length_a   1.000
_cell.length_b   1.000
_cell.length_c   1.000
_cell.angle_alpha   90.00
_cell.angle_beta   90.00
_cell.angle_gamma   90.00
#
_symmetry.space_group_name_H-M   'P 1'
#
loop_
_entity.id
_entity.type
_entity.pdbx_description
1 polymer ?
#
loop_
_entity_poly.entity_id
_entity_poly.type
_entity_poly.pdbx_seq_one_letter_code
_entity_poly.pdbx_strand_id
1 'polypeptide(L)'
;MSKILLSTDIGSDIDDALALQVMFNHPGIDLRGIYTVNDRMDVRPFIAKHIVNLTGRDIPVVKGESRALSGINPYYYFEDCVVDDEYIDEEESECSSDVVLKPFEKVGITSDGGEDLASRLEKERHVVFS
;
A
#
# COMPACT_ATOMS: atom_id res chain seq x y z
N MET A 1 -5.89 22.32 -2.94
CA MET A 1 -6.38 20.94 -2.81
C MET A 1 -6.28 20.26 -4.16
N SER A 2 -5.50 19.20 -4.25
CA SER A 2 -5.17 18.50 -5.49
C SER A 2 -6.13 17.34 -5.70
N LYS A 3 -6.74 17.26 -6.89
CA LYS A 3 -7.64 16.17 -7.25
C LYS A 3 -6.83 14.99 -7.74
N ILE A 4 -7.01 13.83 -7.12
CA ILE A 4 -6.22 12.63 -7.40
C ILE A 4 -7.12 11.49 -7.87
N LEU A 5 -6.64 10.75 -8.87
CA LEU A 5 -7.10 9.39 -9.18
C LEU A 5 -5.93 8.46 -8.86
N LEU A 6 -6.17 7.44 -8.06
CA LEU A 6 -5.13 6.51 -7.63
C LEU A 6 -5.12 5.26 -8.51
N SER A 7 -3.95 4.92 -9.05
CA SER A 7 -3.61 3.59 -9.57
C SER A 7 -2.95 2.79 -8.46
N THR A 8 -3.39 1.57 -8.20
CA THR A 8 -2.78 0.75 -7.14
C THR A 8 -2.96 -0.73 -7.42
N ASP A 9 -1.97 -1.55 -7.10
CA ASP A 9 -2.08 -3.00 -7.03
C ASP A 9 -2.21 -3.50 -5.59
N ILE A 10 -3.04 -2.79 -4.81
CA ILE A 10 -3.32 -3.12 -3.41
C ILE A 10 -3.56 -4.61 -3.16
N GLY A 11 -2.94 -5.10 -2.08
CA GLY A 11 -3.03 -6.50 -1.65
C GLY A 11 -1.84 -7.36 -2.05
N SER A 12 -0.78 -6.78 -2.62
CA SER A 12 0.53 -7.43 -2.78
C SER A 12 1.32 -7.35 -1.47
N ASP A 13 1.39 -6.16 -0.90
CA ASP A 13 2.01 -5.78 0.37
C ASP A 13 1.18 -4.68 1.06
N ILE A 14 1.73 -4.08 2.13
CA ILE A 14 0.97 -3.23 3.07
C ILE A 14 1.02 -1.73 2.73
N ASP A 15 1.98 -1.29 1.93
CA ASP A 15 2.27 0.12 1.65
C ASP A 15 1.11 0.84 0.96
N ASP A 16 0.41 0.19 0.02
CA ASP A 16 -0.78 0.70 -0.66
C ASP A 16 -1.91 1.08 0.32
N ALA A 17 -2.12 0.24 1.34
CA ALA A 17 -3.13 0.48 2.36
C ALA A 17 -2.74 1.69 3.24
N LEU A 18 -1.45 1.82 3.56
CA LEU A 18 -0.92 2.98 4.28
C LEU A 18 -1.03 4.25 3.44
N ALA A 19 -0.70 4.19 2.15
CA ALA A 19 -0.82 5.30 1.21
C ALA A 19 -2.28 5.78 1.10
N LEU A 20 -3.24 4.86 0.97
CA LEU A 20 -4.67 5.19 1.00
C LEU A 20 -5.06 5.92 2.28
N GLN A 21 -4.59 5.42 3.43
CA GLN A 21 -4.90 6.04 4.72
C GLN A 21 -4.37 7.48 4.80
N VAL A 22 -3.17 7.73 4.29
CA VAL A 22 -2.62 9.10 4.19
C VAL A 22 -3.48 9.95 3.27
N MET A 23 -3.86 9.45 2.09
CA MET A 23 -4.68 10.17 1.13
C MET A 23 -6.08 10.52 1.67
N PHE A 24 -6.66 9.67 2.52
CA PHE A 24 -7.92 9.98 3.16
C PHE A 24 -7.80 11.15 4.13
N ASN A 25 -6.70 11.25 4.87
CA ASN A 25 -6.58 12.21 5.97
C ASN A 25 -5.84 13.50 5.59
N HIS A 26 -5.09 13.51 4.49
CA HIS A 26 -4.30 14.68 4.10
C HIS A 26 -5.19 15.81 3.51
N PRO A 27 -5.24 17.01 4.11
CA PRO A 27 -6.14 18.11 3.75
C PRO A 27 -5.83 18.72 2.37
N GLY A 28 -4.63 18.49 1.86
CA GLY A 28 -4.23 18.87 0.52
C GLY A 28 -4.75 17.95 -0.58
N ILE A 29 -5.30 16.77 -0.26
CA ILE A 29 -5.67 15.72 -1.23
C ILE A 29 -7.19 15.56 -1.30
N ASP A 30 -7.70 15.53 -2.52
CA ASP A 30 -9.09 15.24 -2.86
C ASP A 30 -9.11 13.98 -3.75
N LEU A 31 -9.15 12.80 -3.11
CA LEU A 31 -9.15 11.50 -3.80
C LEU A 31 -10.52 11.24 -4.44
N ARG A 32 -10.55 11.25 -5.77
CA ARG A 32 -11.77 11.16 -6.58
C ARG A 32 -12.16 9.76 -7.01
N GLY A 33 -11.24 8.82 -6.93
CA GLY A 33 -11.45 7.46 -7.39
C GLY A 33 -10.18 6.63 -7.32
N ILE A 34 -10.38 5.33 -7.28
CA ILE A 34 -9.32 4.32 -7.23
C ILE A 34 -9.54 3.38 -8.42
N TYR A 35 -8.50 3.12 -9.19
CA TYR A 35 -8.48 2.07 -10.18
C TYR A 35 -7.40 1.05 -9.83
N THR A 36 -7.79 -0.23 -9.77
CA THR A 36 -6.83 -1.29 -9.42
C THR A 36 -6.11 -1.79 -10.67
N VAL A 37 -4.81 -2.05 -10.55
CA VAL A 37 -3.95 -2.57 -11.63
C VAL A 37 -3.34 -3.92 -11.23
N ASN A 38 -2.66 -4.56 -12.18
CA ASN A 38 -1.75 -5.68 -11.96
C ASN A 38 -2.36 -6.99 -11.42
N ASP A 39 -2.77 -7.91 -12.30
CA ASP A 39 -3.30 -9.25 -11.97
C ASP A 39 -4.35 -9.30 -10.82
N ARG A 40 -4.81 -10.49 -10.40
CA ARG A 40 -5.71 -10.75 -9.24
C ARG A 40 -6.89 -9.78 -9.13
N MET A 41 -7.46 -9.44 -10.28
CA MET A 41 -8.53 -8.46 -10.40
C MET A 41 -9.89 -8.96 -9.89
N ASP A 42 -9.91 -10.18 -9.35
CA ASP A 42 -10.98 -10.79 -8.60
C ASP A 42 -10.92 -10.45 -7.10
N VAL A 43 -9.78 -9.95 -6.58
CA VAL A 43 -9.61 -9.65 -5.16
C VAL A 43 -9.27 -8.18 -4.90
N ARG A 44 -8.32 -7.58 -5.66
CA ARG A 44 -7.81 -6.22 -5.38
C ARG A 44 -8.90 -5.13 -5.31
N PRO A 45 -9.89 -5.08 -6.24
CA PRO A 45 -10.97 -4.09 -6.14
C PRO A 45 -11.79 -4.21 -4.85
N PHE A 46 -11.95 -5.44 -4.33
CA PHE A 46 -12.68 -5.68 -3.09
C PHE A 46 -11.88 -5.20 -1.88
N ILE A 47 -10.57 -5.39 -1.87
CA ILE A 47 -9.68 -4.86 -0.81
C ILE A 47 -9.79 -3.33 -0.78
N ALA A 48 -9.56 -2.66 -1.91
CA ALA A 48 -9.69 -1.21 -2.01
C ALA A 48 -11.09 -0.73 -1.58
N LYS A 49 -12.16 -1.38 -2.06
CA LYS A 49 -13.53 -0.98 -1.72
C LYS A 49 -13.84 -1.21 -0.24
N HIS A 50 -13.33 -2.28 0.35
CA HIS A 50 -13.49 -2.54 1.78
C HIS A 50 -12.84 -1.43 2.61
N ILE A 51 -11.59 -1.06 2.29
CA ILE A 51 -10.87 0.02 2.97
C ILE A 51 -11.63 1.35 2.82
N VAL A 52 -12.09 1.70 1.62
CA VAL A 52 -12.92 2.90 1.40
C VAL A 52 -14.18 2.86 2.27
N ASN A 53 -14.88 1.73 2.33
CA ASN A 53 -16.12 1.61 3.11
C ASN A 53 -15.88 1.82 4.61
N LEU A 54 -14.73 1.40 5.15
CA LEU A 54 -14.36 1.64 6.55
C LEU A 54 -14.26 3.13 6.90
N THR A 55 -13.96 3.99 5.92
CA THR A 55 -13.89 5.44 6.12
C THR A 55 -15.26 6.14 6.09
N GLY A 56 -16.33 5.43 5.71
CA GLY A 56 -17.66 6.01 5.49
C GLY A 56 -17.76 6.94 4.28
N ARG A 57 -16.73 6.99 3.41
CA ARG A 57 -16.69 7.83 2.20
C ARG A 57 -17.23 7.07 0.99
N ASP A 58 -17.81 7.81 0.05
CA ASP A 58 -18.25 7.28 -1.24
C ASP A 58 -17.23 7.59 -2.35
N ILE A 59 -16.12 6.86 -2.35
CA ILE A 59 -15.10 6.94 -3.40
C ILE A 59 -15.31 5.76 -4.36
N PRO A 60 -15.44 6.01 -5.68
CA PRO A 60 -15.59 4.94 -6.65
C PRO A 60 -14.30 4.12 -6.76
N VAL A 61 -14.47 2.80 -6.74
CA VAL A 61 -13.39 1.83 -6.98
C VAL A 61 -13.72 1.07 -8.24
N VAL A 62 -12.81 1.08 -9.20
CA VAL A 62 -12.99 0.46 -10.52
C VAL A 62 -11.89 -0.55 -10.76
N LYS A 63 -12.26 -1.69 -11.34
CA LYS A 63 -11.32 -2.70 -11.81
C LYS A 63 -10.64 -2.22 -13.10
N GLY A 64 -9.32 -2.17 -13.11
CA GLY A 64 -8.52 -1.89 -14.30
C GLY A 64 -8.26 -3.12 -15.16
N GLU A 65 -7.36 -2.97 -16.14
CA GLU A 65 -6.98 -4.05 -17.03
C GLU A 65 -6.10 -5.08 -16.31
N SER A 66 -6.51 -6.34 -16.40
CA SER A 66 -5.82 -7.48 -15.77
C SER A 66 -4.53 -7.87 -16.48
N ARG A 67 -4.44 -7.63 -17.79
CA ARG A 67 -3.33 -8.11 -18.61
C ARG A 67 -2.27 -7.04 -18.79
N ALA A 68 -1.02 -7.43 -18.53
CA ALA A 68 0.13 -6.62 -18.89
C ALA A 68 0.19 -6.43 -20.42
N LEU A 69 0.67 -5.26 -20.85
CA LEU A 69 0.83 -4.94 -22.28
C LEU A 69 1.86 -5.86 -22.98
N SER A 70 2.82 -6.40 -22.22
CA SER A 70 3.78 -7.41 -22.71
C SER A 70 3.13 -8.76 -22.99
N GLY A 71 1.91 -9.00 -22.50
CA GLY A 71 1.27 -10.32 -22.51
C GLY A 71 1.85 -11.31 -21.51
N ILE A 72 2.86 -10.91 -20.73
CA ILE A 72 3.52 -11.73 -19.71
C ILE A 72 3.09 -11.21 -18.34
N ASN A 73 2.60 -12.10 -17.47
CA ASN A 73 2.26 -11.73 -16.09
C ASN A 73 3.55 -11.40 -15.32
N PRO A 74 3.69 -10.21 -14.71
CA PRO A 74 4.91 -9.86 -13.96
C PRO A 74 5.18 -10.79 -12.78
N TYR A 75 4.17 -11.52 -12.27
CA TYR A 75 4.33 -12.42 -11.12
C TYR A 75 4.80 -13.85 -11.44
N TYR A 76 5.12 -14.18 -12.70
CA TYR A 76 5.75 -15.48 -13.02
C TYR A 76 7.07 -15.73 -12.28
N TYR A 77 7.73 -14.68 -11.77
CA TYR A 77 8.97 -14.84 -11.01
C TYR A 77 8.79 -15.54 -9.66
N PHE A 78 7.59 -15.50 -9.05
CA PHE A 78 7.38 -16.07 -7.72
C PHE A 78 6.64 -17.41 -7.69
N GLU A 79 6.04 -17.85 -8.80
CA GLU A 79 5.36 -19.16 -8.85
C GLU A 79 6.34 -20.33 -8.96
N ASP A 80 7.54 -20.10 -9.51
CA ASP A 80 8.67 -21.04 -9.55
C ASP A 80 9.86 -20.56 -8.70
N CYS A 81 9.64 -19.61 -7.78
CA CYS A 81 10.59 -19.39 -6.70
C CYS A 81 10.61 -20.69 -5.89
N VAL A 82 11.64 -21.51 -6.12
CA VAL A 82 12.16 -22.38 -5.06
C VAL A 82 12.44 -21.42 -3.92
N VAL A 83 11.59 -21.43 -2.90
CA VAL A 83 11.97 -20.91 -1.59
C VAL A 83 13.10 -21.83 -1.17
N ASP A 84 14.32 -21.47 -1.56
CA ASP A 84 15.49 -22.06 -0.98
C ASP A 84 15.41 -21.67 0.49
N ASP A 85 15.33 -22.63 1.39
CA ASP A 85 15.31 -22.37 2.84
C ASP A 85 16.56 -21.56 3.28
N GLU A 86 17.52 -21.40 2.37
CA GLU A 86 18.77 -20.65 2.49
C GLU A 86 18.85 -19.40 1.59
N TYR A 87 17.74 -18.82 1.09
CA TYR A 87 17.83 -17.49 0.46
C TYR A 87 18.16 -16.43 1.51
N ILE A 88 19.46 -16.23 1.73
CA ILE A 88 20.04 -15.14 2.50
C ILE A 88 20.27 -14.01 1.51
N ASP A 89 19.43 -12.98 1.56
CA ASP A 89 19.75 -11.71 0.93
C ASP A 89 20.95 -11.11 1.69
N GLU A 90 22.18 -11.36 1.24
CA GLU A 90 23.38 -10.90 1.95
C GLU A 90 23.44 -9.36 2.07
N GLU A 91 22.83 -8.62 1.14
CA GLU A 91 22.79 -7.15 1.18
C GLU A 91 21.72 -6.61 2.16
N GLU A 92 20.52 -7.19 2.22
CA GLU A 92 19.50 -6.82 3.23
C GLU A 92 19.80 -7.44 4.61
N SER A 93 20.37 -8.64 4.68
CA SER A 93 20.65 -9.38 5.92
C SER A 93 21.76 -8.73 6.74
N GLU A 94 22.74 -8.08 6.12
CA GLU A 94 23.74 -7.29 6.85
C GLU A 94 23.16 -5.98 7.41
N CYS A 95 22.07 -5.48 6.81
CA CYS A 95 21.35 -4.29 7.28
C CYS A 95 20.20 -4.61 8.25
N SER A 96 19.72 -5.85 8.28
CA SER A 96 18.69 -6.32 9.22
C SER A 96 19.32 -6.64 10.58
N SER A 97 19.87 -5.62 11.25
CA SER A 97 20.06 -5.70 12.69
C SER A 97 18.72 -6.07 13.34
N ASP A 98 18.71 -7.19 14.10
CA ASP A 98 17.60 -7.77 14.86
C ASP A 98 16.30 -6.95 14.79
N VAL A 99 15.30 -7.44 14.04
CA VAL A 99 13.97 -6.83 14.03
C VAL A 99 13.33 -7.00 15.40
N VAL A 100 13.62 -6.07 16.31
CA VAL A 100 12.99 -5.98 17.62
C VAL A 100 11.60 -5.41 17.41
N LEU A 101 10.60 -6.29 17.29
CA LEU A 101 9.19 -5.90 17.32
C LEU A 101 8.90 -5.27 18.69
N LYS A 102 8.90 -3.93 18.72
CA LYS A 102 8.51 -3.17 19.89
C LYS A 102 6.99 -3.04 19.90
N PRO A 103 6.33 -3.14 21.07
CA PRO A 103 4.92 -2.80 21.21
C PRO A 103 4.63 -1.43 20.59
N PHE A 104 3.48 -1.27 19.93
CA PHE A 104 3.10 -0.03 19.21
C PHE A 104 3.34 1.25 20.04
N GLU A 105 3.05 1.19 21.34
CA GLU A 105 3.24 2.28 22.30
C GLU A 105 4.72 2.69 22.46
N LYS A 106 5.67 1.75 22.35
CA LYS A 106 7.11 1.99 22.50
C LYS A 106 7.76 2.60 21.26
N VAL A 107 7.10 2.56 20.10
CA VAL A 107 7.54 3.22 18.86
C VAL A 107 6.75 4.51 18.58
N GLY A 108 5.94 4.95 19.54
CA GLY A 108 5.15 6.18 19.42
C GLY A 108 4.01 6.08 18.42
N ILE A 109 3.57 4.86 18.07
CA ILE A 109 2.36 4.64 17.29
C ILE A 109 1.21 4.62 18.29
N THR A 110 0.41 5.69 18.32
CA THR A 110 -0.81 5.74 19.12
C THR A 110 -1.95 5.01 18.40
N SER A 111 -2.96 4.59 19.16
CA SER A 111 -4.19 3.97 18.63
C SER A 111 -5.05 4.93 17.77
N ASP A 112 -4.60 6.17 17.58
CA ASP A 112 -5.30 7.19 16.82
C ASP A 112 -5.23 6.92 15.30
N GLY A 113 -4.53 5.86 14.91
CA GLY A 113 -4.56 5.32 13.55
C GLY A 113 -3.89 6.25 12.54
N GLY A 114 -4.40 6.26 11.32
CA GLY A 114 -3.77 7.01 10.24
C GLY A 114 -3.91 8.53 10.29
N GLU A 115 -4.72 9.07 11.20
CA GLU A 115 -4.87 10.51 11.39
C GLU A 115 -3.61 11.13 12.01
N ASP A 116 -2.97 10.44 12.97
CA ASP A 116 -1.66 10.83 13.51
C ASP A 116 -0.59 10.74 12.42
N LEU A 117 -0.56 9.65 11.66
CA LEU A 117 0.38 9.47 10.55
C LEU A 117 0.25 10.60 9.51
N ALA A 118 -0.97 10.93 9.08
CA ALA A 118 -1.20 12.02 8.14
C ALA A 118 -0.79 13.39 8.72
N SER A 119 -1.12 13.66 9.98
CA SER A 119 -0.73 14.91 10.67
C SER A 119 0.78 15.07 10.82
N ARG A 120 1.52 13.95 10.93
CA ARG A 120 2.99 13.95 10.95
C ARG A 120 3.56 14.20 9.55
N LEU A 121 3.02 13.52 8.53
CA LEU A 121 3.42 13.68 7.14
C LEU A 121 3.14 15.10 6.59
N GLU A 122 2.19 15.84 7.18
CA GLU A 122 1.95 17.24 6.83
C GLU A 122 3.05 18.20 7.33
N LYS A 123 3.71 17.88 8.43
CA LYS A 123 4.69 18.77 9.09
C LYS A 123 6.07 18.70 8.45
N GLU A 124 6.36 17.64 7.73
CA GLU A 124 7.66 17.32 7.18
C GLU A 124 7.53 16.97 5.69
N ARG A 125 8.49 17.41 4.86
CA ARG A 125 8.49 17.05 3.43
C ARG A 125 9.02 15.64 3.30
N HIS A 126 8.13 14.68 3.08
CA HIS A 126 8.51 13.29 2.84
C HIS A 126 8.37 12.93 1.37
N VAL A 127 9.27 12.07 0.91
CA VAL A 127 9.10 11.31 -0.32
C VAL A 127 8.61 9.93 0.09
N VAL A 128 7.36 9.64 -0.22
CA VAL A 128 6.79 8.30 -0.05
C VAL A 128 7.03 7.58 -1.37
N PHE A 129 7.87 6.55 -1.33
CA PHE A 129 8.02 5.62 -2.45
C PHE A 129 7.05 4.46 -2.22
N SER A 130 6.41 4.06 -3.32
CA SER A 130 5.82 2.73 -3.53
C SER A 130 6.84 1.97 -4.38
#